data_AF-A0A452XYL8-F1
#
_entry.id   AF-A0A452XYL8-F1
#
_cell.length_a   1.000
_cell.length_b   1.000
_cell.length_c   1.000
_cell.angle_alpha   90.00
_cell.angle_beta   90.00
_cell.angle_gamma   90.00
#
_symmetry.space_group_name_H-M   'P 1'
#
loop_
_entity.id
_entity.type
_entity.pdbx_description
1 polymer ?
#
loop_
_entity_poly.entity_id
_entity_poly.type
_entity_poly.pdbx_seq_one_letter_code
_entity_poly.pdbx_strand_id
1 'polypeptide(L)'
;KLKGLLQWMSDLLSSWIFYGSDPTENDSVEGLRPNARGPGLVTFGPDRVAEFCKRNKLQLIIRAHECVMDGFERFAHGQLITLFSATNYCGTANNAGAILVVGRGLVIVPKLIHPLPPPVNSPESSPERAMDATWMQELNIQRPPTPTRGRPHSAGDRNSLAYI
;
A
#
# COMPACT_ATOMS: atom_id res chain seq x y z
N LYS A 1 16.04 -35.04 0.75
CA LYS A 1 14.58 -34.81 0.90
C LYS A 1 14.25 -33.96 2.14
N LEU A 2 14.80 -34.21 3.34
CA LEU A 2 14.55 -33.40 4.54
C LEU A 2 15.00 -31.92 4.45
N LYS A 3 16.09 -31.58 3.76
CA LYS A 3 16.52 -30.17 3.55
C LYS A 3 15.49 -29.34 2.75
N GLY A 4 14.75 -29.99 1.84
CA GLY A 4 13.67 -29.32 1.10
C GLY A 4 12.42 -29.11 1.96
N LEU A 5 12.13 -30.03 2.89
CA LEU A 5 11.01 -29.90 3.82
C LEU A 5 11.27 -28.84 4.89
N LEU A 6 12.50 -28.72 5.41
CA LEU A 6 12.89 -27.62 6.31
C LEU A 6 12.91 -26.26 5.60
N GLN A 7 13.36 -26.20 4.34
CA GLN A 7 13.27 -24.97 3.55
C GLN A 7 11.82 -24.59 3.27
N TRP A 8 10.96 -25.57 2.94
CA TRP A 8 9.53 -25.37 2.74
C TRP A 8 8.80 -24.95 4.02
N MET A 9 9.18 -25.50 5.18
CA MET A 9 8.70 -25.05 6.50
C MET A 9 9.22 -23.65 6.85
N SER A 10 10.45 -23.30 6.47
CA SER A 10 11.00 -21.95 6.58
C SER A 10 10.29 -20.96 5.64
N ASP A 11 9.87 -21.40 4.46
CA ASP A 11 9.09 -20.60 3.51
C ASP A 11 7.63 -20.44 3.99
N LEU A 12 7.07 -21.40 4.73
CA LEU A 12 5.79 -21.28 5.44
C LEU A 12 5.87 -20.40 6.70
N LEU A 13 7.00 -20.41 7.43
CA LEU A 13 7.27 -19.42 8.48
C LEU A 13 7.51 -18.03 7.89
N SER A 14 8.06 -17.95 6.68
CA SER A 14 8.10 -16.72 5.86
C SER A 14 6.71 -16.33 5.33
N SER A 15 5.78 -17.27 5.20
CA SER A 15 4.36 -17.00 4.94
C SER A 15 3.65 -16.43 6.16
N TRP A 16 4.10 -16.75 7.38
CA TRP A 16 3.64 -16.09 8.63
C TRP A 16 4.20 -14.68 8.78
N ILE A 17 5.43 -14.43 8.30
CA ILE A 17 5.92 -13.07 8.06
C ILE A 17 4.88 -12.36 7.17
N PHE A 18 4.52 -12.85 5.98
CA PHE A 18 3.58 -12.10 5.12
C PHE A 18 2.15 -11.87 5.67
N TYR A 19 1.63 -12.73 6.54
CA TYR A 19 0.27 -12.55 7.09
C TYR A 19 0.17 -11.47 8.19
N GLY A 20 1.26 -11.21 8.92
CA GLY A 20 1.28 -10.22 10.02
C GLY A 20 2.42 -9.20 9.96
N SER A 21 3.28 -9.27 8.94
CA SER A 21 4.36 -8.30 8.70
C SER A 21 3.95 -7.24 7.69
N ASP A 22 4.68 -6.13 7.75
CA ASP A 22 4.46 -4.96 6.90
C ASP A 22 5.73 -4.51 6.19
N PRO A 23 5.66 -3.88 5.01
CA PRO A 23 6.76 -3.06 4.53
C PRO A 23 7.16 -2.03 5.60
N THR A 24 8.43 -1.63 5.61
CA THR A 24 8.91 -0.49 6.41
C THR A 24 8.22 0.81 6.00
N GLU A 25 8.50 1.94 6.66
CA GLU A 25 7.82 3.22 6.39
C GLU A 25 8.23 3.87 5.07
N ASN A 26 9.34 3.43 4.45
CA ASN A 26 9.81 3.88 3.14
C ASN A 26 10.91 2.97 2.56
N ASP A 27 11.26 3.20 1.30
CA ASP A 27 12.26 2.43 0.55
C ASP A 27 13.72 2.67 1.03
N SER A 28 13.99 3.56 2.00
CA SER A 28 15.36 3.76 2.52
C SER A 28 15.70 2.85 3.71
N VAL A 29 14.70 2.17 4.28
CA VAL A 29 14.89 1.27 5.42
C VAL A 29 14.93 -0.17 4.94
N GLU A 30 16.14 -0.74 4.94
CA GLU A 30 16.40 -2.14 4.58
C GLU A 30 16.31 -3.11 5.78
N GLY A 31 16.22 -4.40 5.48
CA GLY A 31 16.29 -5.49 6.44
C GLY A 31 14.95 -5.81 7.12
N LEU A 32 15.02 -6.48 8.26
CA LEU A 32 13.87 -6.75 9.12
C LEU A 32 13.92 -5.85 10.35
N ARG A 33 12.78 -5.31 10.77
CA ARG A 33 12.65 -4.46 11.97
C ARG A 33 11.47 -4.92 12.83
N PRO A 34 11.44 -4.60 14.13
CA PRO A 34 10.25 -4.84 14.94
C PRO A 34 9.04 -4.06 14.41
N ASN A 35 7.86 -4.68 14.41
CA ASN A 35 6.61 -4.02 14.01
C ASN A 35 5.89 -3.41 15.23
N ALA A 36 5.39 -2.19 15.08
CA ALA A 36 4.61 -1.50 16.10
C ALA A 36 3.26 -2.20 16.42
N ARG A 37 2.78 -3.10 15.55
CA ARG A 37 1.52 -3.85 15.74
C ARG A 37 1.57 -4.86 16.88
N GLY A 38 2.74 -5.31 17.31
CA GLY A 38 2.83 -6.23 18.44
C GLY A 38 4.12 -7.04 18.52
N PRO A 39 4.34 -7.70 19.67
CA PRO A 39 5.52 -8.52 19.90
C PRO A 39 5.57 -9.70 18.91
N GLY A 40 6.76 -9.96 18.37
CA GLY A 40 6.98 -11.06 17.41
C GLY A 40 6.59 -10.75 15.96
N LEU A 41 6.00 -9.58 15.70
CA LEU A 41 5.76 -9.08 14.33
C LEU A 41 6.95 -8.26 13.85
N VAL A 42 7.17 -8.27 12.54
CA VAL A 42 8.28 -7.56 11.89
C VAL A 42 7.79 -6.66 10.77
N THR A 43 8.57 -5.63 10.43
CA THR A 43 8.50 -4.96 9.14
C THR A 43 9.69 -5.37 8.27
N PHE A 44 9.55 -5.26 6.94
CA PHE A 44 10.56 -5.68 5.98
C PHE A 44 10.88 -4.57 4.96
N GLY A 45 12.17 -4.43 4.66
CA GLY A 45 12.68 -3.47 3.70
C GLY A 45 12.53 -3.91 2.25
N PRO A 46 12.87 -3.02 1.29
CA PRO A 46 12.79 -3.32 -0.14
C PRO A 46 13.79 -4.39 -0.59
N ASP A 47 14.91 -4.57 0.13
CA ASP A 47 15.87 -5.65 -0.07
C ASP A 47 15.20 -7.03 0.03
N ARG A 48 14.30 -7.20 1.02
CA ARG A 48 13.58 -8.46 1.24
C ARG A 48 12.55 -8.74 0.16
N VAL A 49 11.89 -7.70 -0.35
CA VAL A 49 10.99 -7.80 -1.49
C VAL A 49 11.77 -8.22 -2.74
N ALA A 50 12.89 -7.56 -3.03
CA ALA A 50 13.72 -7.85 -4.19
C ALA A 50 14.29 -9.27 -4.15
N GLU A 51 14.81 -9.70 -3.00
CA GLU A 51 15.31 -11.07 -2.77
C GLU A 51 14.21 -12.11 -3.00
N PHE A 52 13.02 -11.90 -2.41
CA PHE A 52 11.89 -12.80 -2.56
C PHE A 52 11.43 -12.91 -4.02
N CYS A 53 11.27 -11.77 -4.70
CA CYS A 53 10.89 -11.73 -6.11
C CYS A 53 11.91 -12.46 -6.98
N LYS A 54 13.21 -12.19 -6.79
CA LYS A 54 14.29 -12.86 -7.52
C LYS A 54 14.29 -14.37 -7.31
N ARG A 55 14.18 -14.82 -6.06
CA ARG A 55 14.20 -16.25 -5.71
C ARG A 55 13.02 -17.01 -6.31
N ASN A 56 11.85 -16.39 -6.35
CA ASN A 56 10.61 -17.01 -6.83
C ASN A 56 10.30 -16.69 -8.30
N LYS A 57 11.17 -15.96 -9.01
CA LYS A 57 10.96 -15.50 -10.39
C LYS A 57 9.66 -14.69 -10.55
N LEU A 58 9.32 -13.90 -9.53
CA LEU A 58 8.18 -12.99 -9.54
C LEU A 58 8.63 -11.58 -9.92
N GLN A 59 7.73 -10.83 -10.54
CA GLN A 59 7.97 -9.43 -10.92
C GLN A 59 7.25 -8.44 -9.97
N LEU A 60 6.16 -8.88 -9.34
CA LEU A 60 5.28 -8.04 -8.54
C LEU A 60 4.65 -8.86 -7.41
N ILE A 61 4.60 -8.27 -6.22
CA ILE A 61 3.79 -8.71 -5.08
C ILE A 61 2.62 -7.74 -4.94
N ILE A 62 1.39 -8.25 -4.84
CA ILE A 62 0.23 -7.45 -4.45
C ILE A 62 -0.24 -7.98 -3.10
N ARG A 63 -0.31 -7.11 -2.10
CA ARG A 63 -0.78 -7.43 -0.75
C ARG A 63 -1.90 -6.49 -0.33
N ALA A 64 -2.60 -6.84 0.74
CA ALA A 64 -3.55 -5.96 1.43
C ALA A 64 -3.03 -5.62 2.84
N HIS A 65 -3.89 -5.73 3.86
CA HIS A 65 -3.60 -5.65 5.30
C HIS A 65 -3.43 -4.22 5.87
N GLU A 66 -2.80 -3.30 5.15
CA GLU A 66 -2.60 -1.93 5.64
C GLU A 66 -3.57 -0.97 4.98
N CYS A 67 -4.21 -0.12 5.80
CA CYS A 67 -5.01 1.00 5.32
C CYS A 67 -4.08 2.08 4.79
N VAL A 68 -4.11 2.31 3.48
CA VAL A 68 -3.35 3.36 2.77
C VAL A 68 -4.31 4.42 2.22
N MET A 69 -3.85 5.67 2.13
CA MET A 69 -4.74 6.81 1.91
C MET A 69 -5.51 6.76 0.59
N ASP A 70 -4.85 6.40 -0.50
CA ASP A 70 -5.49 6.32 -1.83
C ASP A 70 -6.07 4.92 -2.13
N GLY A 71 -6.10 4.05 -1.13
CA GLY A 71 -6.47 2.64 -1.31
C GLY A 71 -5.43 1.82 -2.07
N PHE A 72 -4.33 2.42 -2.53
CA PHE A 72 -3.23 1.75 -3.19
C PHE A 72 -1.91 2.47 -2.89
N GLU A 73 -0.83 1.72 -2.67
CA GLU A 73 0.52 2.27 -2.45
C GLU A 73 1.58 1.38 -3.09
N ARG A 74 2.62 1.98 -3.67
CA ARG A 74 3.80 1.26 -4.19
C ARG A 74 4.93 1.28 -3.17
N PHE A 75 5.65 0.17 -3.11
CA PHE A 75 6.84 -0.02 -2.28
C PHE A 75 7.91 -0.79 -3.06
N ALA A 76 9.17 -0.72 -2.60
CA ALA A 76 10.30 -1.45 -3.16
C ALA A 76 10.44 -1.24 -4.67
N HIS A 77 10.56 0.03 -5.07
CA HIS A 77 10.65 0.44 -6.47
C HIS A 77 9.48 -0.07 -7.34
N GLY A 78 8.31 -0.28 -6.72
CA GLY A 78 7.10 -0.77 -7.37
C GLY A 78 7.02 -2.28 -7.53
N GLN A 79 7.95 -3.05 -6.96
CA GLN A 79 7.88 -4.51 -6.91
C GLN A 79 6.88 -5.05 -5.87
N LEU A 80 6.40 -4.19 -4.96
CA LEU A 80 5.29 -4.49 -4.07
C LEU A 80 4.22 -3.40 -4.17
N ILE A 81 2.97 -3.83 -4.17
CA ILE A 81 1.80 -2.95 -4.09
C ILE A 81 0.96 -3.35 -2.89
N THR A 82 0.67 -2.39 -2.03
CA THR A 82 -0.37 -2.50 -1.00
C THR A 82 -1.69 -2.02 -1.59
N LEU A 83 -2.75 -2.81 -1.47
CA LEU A 83 -4.09 -2.55 -1.96
C LEU A 83 -5.09 -2.63 -0.80
N PHE A 84 -5.91 -1.60 -0.66
CA PHE A 84 -6.93 -1.48 0.36
C PHE A 84 -8.25 -1.03 -0.29
N SER A 85 -9.29 -1.84 -0.19
CA SER A 85 -10.54 -1.62 -0.94
C SER A 85 -11.68 -1.04 -0.10
N ALA A 86 -11.53 -0.93 1.22
CA ALA A 86 -12.55 -0.35 2.09
C ALA A 86 -12.36 1.17 2.20
N THR A 87 -13.37 1.94 1.81
CA THR A 87 -13.38 3.41 1.96
C THR A 87 -13.68 3.81 3.39
N ASN A 88 -13.11 4.93 3.85
CA ASN A 88 -13.32 5.45 5.21
C ASN A 88 -13.24 4.36 6.27
N TYR A 89 -12.12 3.65 6.30
CA TYR A 89 -11.92 2.51 7.17
C TYR A 89 -12.20 2.85 8.64
N CYS A 90 -12.93 1.96 9.31
CA CYS A 90 -13.46 2.15 10.66
C CYS A 90 -14.28 3.45 10.87
N GLY A 91 -14.73 4.10 9.80
CA GLY A 91 -15.47 5.37 9.86
C GLY A 91 -14.62 6.60 10.13
N THR A 92 -13.31 6.47 10.31
CA THR A 92 -12.43 7.53 10.81
C THR A 92 -11.21 7.81 9.94
N ALA A 93 -10.78 6.86 9.10
CA ALA A 93 -9.55 6.98 8.33
C ALA A 93 -9.66 7.95 7.14
N ASN A 94 -10.88 8.19 6.63
CA ASN A 94 -11.12 9.02 5.44
C ASN A 94 -10.22 8.68 4.24
N ASN A 95 -9.85 7.41 4.12
CA ASN A 95 -9.10 6.87 3.00
C ASN A 95 -10.05 6.53 1.83
N ALA A 96 -9.53 6.61 0.61
CA ALA A 96 -10.14 5.96 -0.54
C ALA A 96 -9.92 4.44 -0.46
N GLY A 97 -10.79 3.71 -1.13
CA GLY A 97 -10.55 2.32 -1.53
C GLY A 97 -9.97 2.29 -2.94
N ALA A 98 -9.35 1.18 -3.32
CA ALA A 98 -8.99 0.95 -4.72
C ALA A 98 -9.25 -0.49 -5.17
N ILE A 99 -9.36 -0.63 -6.49
CA ILE A 99 -9.30 -1.89 -7.25
C ILE A 99 -8.12 -1.78 -8.22
N LEU A 100 -7.37 -2.86 -8.42
CA LEU A 100 -6.31 -2.92 -9.42
C LEU A 100 -6.76 -3.73 -10.62
N VAL A 101 -6.74 -3.11 -11.81
CA VAL A 101 -6.89 -3.81 -13.08
C VAL A 101 -5.51 -4.20 -13.58
N VAL A 102 -5.25 -5.51 -13.72
CA VAL A 102 -3.97 -6.06 -14.17
C VAL A 102 -4.08 -6.47 -15.63
N GLY A 103 -3.42 -5.71 -16.50
CA GLY A 103 -3.33 -5.97 -17.94
C GLY A 103 -2.18 -6.91 -18.31
N ARG A 104 -2.06 -7.18 -19.62
CA ARG A 104 -0.91 -7.91 -20.19
C ARG A 104 0.40 -7.16 -19.89
N GLY A 105 1.49 -7.91 -19.72
CA GLY A 105 2.79 -7.32 -19.39
C GLY A 105 2.83 -6.66 -18.01
N LEU A 106 1.93 -7.03 -17.10
CA LEU A 106 1.81 -6.45 -15.75
C LEU A 106 1.55 -4.93 -15.76
N VAL A 107 0.84 -4.43 -16.78
CA VAL A 107 0.32 -3.07 -16.76
C VAL A 107 -0.72 -2.96 -15.65
N ILE A 108 -0.44 -2.17 -14.61
CA ILE A 108 -1.33 -1.98 -13.47
C ILE A 108 -2.08 -0.66 -13.63
N VAL A 109 -3.42 -0.73 -13.64
CA VAL A 109 -4.30 0.44 -13.68
C VAL A 109 -5.16 0.47 -12.41
N PRO A 110 -4.81 1.34 -11.43
CA PRO A 110 -5.64 1.54 -10.25
C PRO A 110 -6.97 2.22 -10.60
N LYS A 111 -8.04 1.83 -9.89
CA LYS A 111 -9.36 2.48 -9.92
C LYS A 111 -9.73 2.84 -8.49
N LEU A 112 -9.80 4.14 -8.20
CA LEU A 112 -10.11 4.66 -6.87
C LEU A 112 -11.62 4.64 -6.64
N ILE A 113 -11.98 4.39 -5.37
CA ILE A 113 -13.34 4.42 -4.84
C ILE A 113 -13.29 5.41 -3.69
N HIS A 114 -13.96 6.56 -3.83
CA HIS A 114 -14.00 7.56 -2.77
C HIS A 114 -15.09 7.23 -1.74
N PRO A 115 -14.88 7.58 -0.45
CA PRO A 115 -15.93 7.43 0.55
C PRO A 115 -17.16 8.25 0.16
N LEU A 116 -18.34 7.69 0.42
CA LEU A 116 -19.58 8.43 0.22
C LEU A 116 -19.66 9.58 1.23
N PRO A 117 -20.19 10.75 0.84
CA PRO A 117 -20.54 11.77 1.80
C PRO A 117 -21.57 11.21 2.80
N PRO A 118 -21.55 11.66 4.07
CA PRO A 118 -22.48 11.18 5.06
C PRO A 118 -23.94 11.41 4.62
N PRO A 119 -24.88 10.51 4.96
CA PRO A 119 -26.29 10.66 4.59
C PRO A 119 -26.87 11.95 5.16
N VAL A 120 -27.56 12.73 4.32
CA VAL A 120 -28.12 14.06 4.66
C VAL A 120 -29.11 14.03 5.83
N ASN A 121 -29.64 12.85 6.20
CA ASN A 121 -30.63 12.66 7.26
C ASN A 121 -30.13 11.82 8.46
N SER A 122 -28.82 11.55 8.61
CA SER A 122 -28.33 10.99 9.86
C SER A 122 -28.41 12.05 10.97
N PRO A 123 -28.58 11.69 12.25
CA PRO A 123 -28.49 12.66 13.36
C PRO A 123 -27.12 13.36 13.47
N GLU A 124 -26.17 13.05 12.56
CA GLU A 124 -24.90 13.75 12.36
C GLU A 124 -24.98 14.91 11.33
N SER A 125 -26.19 15.22 10.82
CA SER A 125 -26.49 16.30 9.85
C SER A 125 -26.61 17.70 10.45
N SER A 126 -25.82 18.01 11.47
CA SER A 126 -25.77 19.35 12.06
C SER A 126 -25.22 20.36 11.04
N PRO A 127 -25.87 21.53 10.83
CA PRO A 127 -25.45 22.52 9.84
C PRO A 127 -24.04 23.10 10.07
N GLU A 128 -23.46 22.93 11.27
CA GLU A 128 -22.07 23.29 11.58
C GLU A 128 -21.03 22.49 10.78
N ARG A 129 -21.33 21.26 10.31
CA ARG A 129 -20.39 20.46 9.50
C ARG A 129 -20.57 20.55 7.99
N ALA A 130 -21.58 21.27 7.49
CA ALA A 130 -21.67 21.56 6.05
C ALA A 130 -20.49 22.43 5.57
N MET A 131 -20.00 23.30 6.46
CA MET A 131 -18.73 23.99 6.30
C MET A 131 -17.57 22.98 6.29
N ASP A 132 -17.49 22.06 7.26
CA ASP A 132 -16.44 21.02 7.33
C ASP A 132 -16.40 20.11 6.10
N ALA A 133 -17.54 19.76 5.50
CA ALA A 133 -17.61 18.95 4.28
C ALA A 133 -17.03 19.70 3.06
N THR A 134 -17.29 20.99 2.97
CA THR A 134 -16.72 21.87 1.92
C THR A 134 -15.22 22.03 2.12
N TRP A 135 -14.76 22.21 3.37
CA TRP A 135 -13.35 22.22 3.72
C TRP A 135 -12.67 20.86 3.48
N MET A 136 -13.33 19.74 3.72
CA MET A 136 -12.79 18.39 3.48
C MET A 136 -12.65 18.11 1.99
N GLN A 137 -13.59 18.58 1.17
CA GLN A 137 -13.51 18.49 -0.29
C GLN A 137 -12.39 19.39 -0.84
N GLU A 138 -12.24 20.60 -0.30
CA GLU A 138 -11.15 21.53 -0.63
C GLU A 138 -9.78 20.96 -0.20
N LEU A 139 -9.68 20.40 1.00
CA LEU A 139 -8.49 19.71 1.49
C LEU A 139 -8.16 18.47 0.63
N ASN A 140 -9.15 17.75 0.11
CA ASN A 140 -8.94 16.62 -0.79
C ASN A 140 -8.46 17.06 -2.19
N ILE A 141 -8.90 18.23 -2.67
CA ILE A 141 -8.41 18.85 -3.91
C ILE A 141 -6.98 19.37 -3.72
N GLN A 142 -6.67 19.86 -2.52
CA GLN A 142 -5.35 20.38 -2.13
C GLN A 142 -4.43 19.31 -1.53
N ARG A 143 -4.89 18.05 -1.41
CA ARG A 143 -4.05 16.97 -0.87
C ARG A 143 -2.90 16.74 -1.85
N PRO A 144 -1.65 16.81 -1.38
CA PRO A 144 -0.53 16.39 -2.20
C PRO A 144 -0.78 14.93 -2.62
N PRO A 145 -0.44 14.54 -3.86
CA PRO A 145 -0.45 13.12 -4.21
C PRO A 145 0.34 12.37 -3.15
N THR A 146 -0.13 11.17 -2.76
CA THR A 146 0.63 10.31 -1.85
C THR A 146 2.07 10.30 -2.36
N PRO A 147 3.04 10.82 -1.58
CA PRO A 147 4.40 10.89 -2.05
C PRO A 147 4.79 9.48 -2.44
N THR A 148 5.20 9.26 -3.69
CA THR A 148 5.93 8.03 -3.99
C THR A 148 7.06 8.00 -2.98
N ARG A 149 7.10 6.99 -2.08
CA ARG A 149 8.29 6.73 -1.26
C ARG A 149 9.48 6.84 -2.21
N GLY A 150 10.28 7.88 -1.99
CA GLY A 150 10.97 8.59 -3.06
C GLY A 150 11.73 7.69 -4.03
N ARG A 151 11.58 7.92 -5.33
CA ARG A 151 12.51 7.40 -6.33
C ARG A 151 13.86 8.11 -6.13
N PRO A 152 14.98 7.44 -5.86
CA PRO A 152 16.27 8.02 -6.16
C PRO A 152 16.34 8.19 -7.68
N HIS A 153 16.52 9.41 -8.16
CA HIS A 153 16.80 9.64 -9.57
C HIS A 153 18.07 8.88 -9.94
N SER A 154 17.94 7.77 -10.65
CA SER A 154 19.05 7.20 -11.40
C SER A 154 19.40 8.20 -12.50
N ALA A 155 20.60 8.78 -12.42
CA ALA A 155 21.17 9.60 -13.47
C ALA A 155 21.28 8.76 -14.77
N GLY A 156 20.25 8.76 -15.62
CA GLY A 156 20.28 7.97 -16.85
C GLY A 156 18.99 7.91 -17.66
N ASP A 157 17.79 7.96 -17.06
CA ASP A 157 16.56 7.72 -17.81
C ASP A 157 15.94 9.00 -18.38
N ARG A 158 16.48 9.45 -19.52
CA ARG A 158 15.77 10.34 -20.46
C ARG A 158 14.86 9.52 -21.36
N ASN A 159 13.76 8.96 -20.83
CA ASN A 159 12.51 8.64 -21.57
C ASN A 159 11.52 7.76 -20.77
N SER A 160 11.03 8.19 -19.61
CA SER A 160 9.73 7.67 -19.14
C SER A 160 8.77 8.81 -18.84
N LEU A 161 8.07 9.22 -19.89
CA LEU A 161 6.84 9.99 -19.79
C LEU A 161 5.75 9.06 -19.25
N ALA A 162 5.55 9.07 -17.95
CA ALA A 162 4.28 8.65 -17.36
C ALA A 162 3.56 9.94 -16.94
N TYR A 163 2.71 10.45 -17.82
CA TYR A 163 1.75 11.50 -17.51
C TYR A 163 0.49 10.89 -16.91
N ILE A 164 0.09 11.48 -15.76
CA ILE A 164 -1.21 11.51 -15.07
C ILE A 164 -1.84 10.15 -14.77
#